data_AF-A0A2S2PHQ8-F1
#
_entry.id   AF-A0A2S2PHQ8-F1
#
_cell.length_a   1.000
_cell.length_b   1.000
_cell.length_c   1.000
_cell.angle_alpha   90.00
_cell.angle_beta   90.00
_cell.angle_gamma   90.00
#
_symmetry.space_group_name_H-M   'P 1'
#
loop_
_entity.id
_entity.type
_entity.pdbx_description
1 polymer ?
#
loop_
_entity_poly.entity_id
_entity_poly.type
_entity_poly.pdbx_seq_one_letter_code
_entity_poly.pdbx_strand_id
1 'polypeptide(L)'
;MAPRVTMLDAHVLDDHISKIFIGQTLKVFKFLPSWILNNCESEINVILQFLLTYYSVTKAKATFGQQLLGIRFNPDQLTDTKLVLFQLFTTGAEYIQSKVESPSKNFINNINILHLVVDVFKVASFLNFLLFLQQGKYPTLTQRLLSLSQ
;
A
#
# COMPACT_ATOMS: atom_id res chain seq x y z
N MET A 1 8.90 20.73 6.42
CA MET A 1 9.45 19.83 5.39
C MET A 1 10.25 18.76 6.11
N ALA A 2 9.78 17.52 6.14
CA ALA A 2 10.44 16.43 6.86
C ALA A 2 11.73 15.98 6.13
N PRO A 3 12.75 15.48 6.86
CA PRO A 3 13.95 14.92 6.24
C PRO A 3 13.59 13.72 5.36
N ARG A 4 14.28 13.57 4.22
CA ARG A 4 14.06 12.46 3.27
C ARG A 4 14.21 11.09 3.94
N VAL A 5 15.19 10.98 4.85
CA VAL A 5 15.43 9.77 5.64
C VAL A 5 14.21 9.45 6.51
N THR A 6 13.64 10.46 7.19
CA THR A 6 12.44 10.28 8.01
C THR A 6 11.21 9.91 7.18
N MET A 7 11.08 10.41 5.95
CA MET A 7 10.01 9.99 5.03
C MET A 7 10.18 8.53 4.58
N LEU A 8 11.42 8.11 4.31
CA LEU A 8 11.73 6.72 3.95
C LEU A 8 11.49 5.78 5.13
N ASP A 9 11.95 6.16 6.32
CA ASP A 9 11.71 5.43 7.56
C ASP A 9 10.22 5.32 7.86
N ALA A 10 9.44 6.39 7.63
CA ALA A 10 7.98 6.35 7.79
C ALA A 10 7.34 5.28 6.91
N HIS A 11 7.80 5.18 5.67
CA HIS A 11 7.29 4.21 4.70
C HIS A 11 7.67 2.78 5.08
N VAL A 12 8.93 2.53 5.44
CA VAL A 12 9.40 1.20 5.88
C VAL A 12 8.68 0.77 7.16
N LEU A 13 8.48 1.71 8.08
CA LEU A 13 7.76 1.46 9.32
C LEU A 13 6.30 1.07 9.07
N ASP A 14 5.63 1.70 8.11
CA ASP A 14 4.23 1.39 7.76
C ASP A 14 4.08 -0.05 7.24
N ASP A 15 4.99 -0.49 6.36
CA ASP A 15 5.04 -1.88 5.86
C ASP A 15 5.26 -2.89 7.00
N HIS A 16 6.19 -2.60 7.91
CA HIS A 16 6.47 -3.47 9.05
C HIS A 16 5.29 -3.56 10.02
N ILE A 17 4.65 -2.44 10.34
CA ILE A 17 3.48 -2.39 11.23
C ILE A 17 2.30 -3.14 10.61
N SER A 18 2.05 -2.96 9.31
CA SER A 18 1.02 -3.69 8.57
C SER A 18 1.25 -5.20 8.66
N LYS A 19 2.47 -5.67 8.37
CA LYS A 19 2.85 -7.09 8.45
C LYS A 19 2.66 -7.68 9.84
N ILE A 20 3.09 -6.97 10.88
CA ILE A 20 2.93 -7.42 12.27
C ILE A 20 1.45 -7.50 12.61
N PHE A 21 0.68 -6.45 12.33
CA PHE A 21 -0.74 -6.39 12.65
C PHE A 21 -1.52 -7.51 11.97
N ILE A 22 -1.37 -7.62 10.64
CA ILE A 22 -1.98 -8.68 9.83
C ILE A 22 -1.58 -10.06 10.36
N GLY A 23 -0.29 -10.28 10.64
CA GLY A 23 0.21 -11.54 11.18
C GLY A 23 -0.40 -11.90 12.54
N GLN A 24 -0.63 -10.93 13.43
CA GLN A 24 -1.32 -11.18 14.70
C GLN A 24 -2.81 -11.42 14.49
N THR A 25 -3.48 -10.68 13.59
CA THR A 25 -4.88 -10.91 13.23
C THR A 25 -5.07 -12.32 12.67
N LEU A 26 -4.23 -12.76 11.73
CA LEU A 26 -4.29 -14.11 11.18
C LEU A 26 -4.11 -15.20 12.23
N LYS A 27 -3.25 -14.99 13.25
CA LYS A 27 -3.10 -15.94 14.37
C LYS A 27 -4.38 -16.10 15.17
N VAL A 28 -5.11 -15.03 15.41
CA VAL A 28 -6.43 -15.06 16.08
C VAL A 28 -7.48 -15.71 15.16
N PHE A 29 -7.37 -15.47 13.86
CA PHE A 29 -8.23 -16.05 12.84
C PHE A 29 -7.92 -17.54 12.53
N LYS A 30 -6.90 -18.15 13.13
CA LYS A 30 -6.65 -19.61 12.99
C LYS A 30 -7.79 -20.49 13.50
N PHE A 31 -8.71 -19.94 14.31
CA PHE A 31 -9.92 -20.63 14.75
C PHE A 31 -11.05 -20.62 13.71
N LEU A 32 -10.91 -19.87 12.61
CA LEU A 32 -11.84 -19.97 11.48
C LEU A 32 -11.57 -21.26 10.68
N PRO A 33 -12.59 -21.80 9.99
CA PRO A 33 -12.46 -23.03 9.20
C PRO A 33 -11.32 -22.91 8.17
N SER A 34 -10.42 -23.91 8.16
CA SER A 34 -9.18 -23.93 7.35
C SER A 34 -9.38 -23.76 5.85
N TRP A 35 -10.57 -24.07 5.34
CA TRP A 35 -10.95 -23.83 3.94
C TRP A 35 -10.95 -22.33 3.58
N ILE A 36 -11.35 -21.45 4.51
CA ILE A 36 -11.37 -19.99 4.28
C ILE A 36 -9.95 -19.43 4.29
N LEU A 37 -9.11 -19.89 5.23
CA LEU A 37 -7.72 -19.45 5.29
C LEU A 37 -6.96 -19.85 4.02
N ASN A 38 -7.08 -21.09 3.57
CA ASN A 38 -6.24 -21.61 2.48
C ASN A 38 -6.58 -21.04 1.10
N ASN A 39 -7.85 -20.71 0.84
CA ASN A 39 -8.27 -20.12 -0.44
C ASN A 39 -8.32 -18.59 -0.44
N CYS A 40 -8.41 -17.97 0.74
CA CYS A 40 -8.69 -16.54 0.88
C CYS A 40 -7.59 -15.78 1.64
N GLU A 41 -6.41 -16.39 1.88
CA GLU A 41 -5.31 -15.76 2.62
C GLU A 41 -4.94 -14.39 2.05
N SER A 42 -4.72 -14.32 0.73
CA SER A 42 -4.38 -13.09 0.03
C SER A 42 -5.51 -12.04 0.09
N GLU A 43 -6.78 -12.48 0.02
CA GLU A 43 -7.94 -11.57 0.13
C GLU A 43 -8.04 -10.98 1.53
N ILE A 44 -7.90 -11.81 2.57
CA ILE A 44 -7.96 -11.39 3.96
C ILE A 44 -6.83 -10.41 4.26
N ASN A 45 -5.61 -10.68 3.78
CA ASN A 45 -4.48 -9.77 3.95
C ASN A 45 -4.74 -8.40 3.33
N VAL A 46 -5.25 -8.36 2.09
CA VAL A 46 -5.56 -7.10 1.39
C VAL A 46 -6.70 -6.35 2.07
N ILE A 47 -7.75 -7.04 2.51
CA ILE A 47 -8.86 -6.42 3.25
C ILE A 47 -8.36 -5.83 4.56
N LEU A 48 -7.49 -6.53 5.30
CA LEU A 48 -6.92 -6.03 6.55
C LEU A 48 -6.02 -4.82 6.31
N GLN A 49 -5.18 -4.86 5.27
CA GLN A 49 -4.32 -3.75 4.88
C GLN A 49 -5.15 -2.53 4.44
N PHE A 50 -6.22 -2.75 3.68
CA PHE A 50 -7.19 -1.72 3.30
C PHE A 50 -7.86 -1.12 4.53
N LEU A 51 -8.34 -1.94 5.46
CA LEU A 51 -9.03 -1.47 6.67
C LEU A 51 -8.11 -0.67 7.58
N LEU A 52 -6.87 -1.15 7.77
CA LEU A 52 -5.86 -0.51 8.60
C LEU A 52 -5.49 0.85 8.05
N THR A 53 -5.17 0.91 6.76
CA THR A 53 -4.88 2.18 6.10
C THR A 53 -6.12 3.08 6.10
N TYR A 54 -7.33 2.56 5.86
CA TYR A 54 -8.56 3.36 5.77
C TYR A 54 -8.81 4.05 7.10
N TYR A 55 -8.78 3.30 8.20
CA TYR A 55 -8.95 3.85 9.53
C TYR A 55 -7.86 4.88 9.88
N SER A 56 -6.60 4.59 9.55
CA SER A 56 -5.48 5.50 9.80
C SER A 56 -5.63 6.81 9.04
N VAL A 57 -5.92 6.74 7.74
CA VAL A 57 -5.97 7.93 6.88
C VAL A 57 -7.22 8.76 7.15
N THR A 58 -8.38 8.12 7.35
CA THR A 58 -9.64 8.83 7.67
C THR A 58 -9.55 9.57 9.01
N LYS A 59 -8.84 9.05 10.02
CA LYS A 59 -8.73 9.71 11.33
C LYS A 59 -7.54 10.64 11.47
N ALA A 60 -6.37 10.25 10.98
CA ALA A 60 -5.13 10.96 11.26
C ALA A 60 -4.69 11.90 10.13
N LYS A 61 -5.28 11.76 8.92
CA LYS A 61 -4.77 12.37 7.67
C LYS A 61 -3.28 12.12 7.48
N ALA A 62 -2.85 10.89 7.82
CA ALA A 62 -1.49 10.38 7.72
C ALA A 62 -1.56 8.84 7.72
N THR A 63 -0.60 8.19 7.07
CA THR A 63 -0.43 6.74 7.26
C THR A 63 0.12 6.45 8.66
N PHE A 64 0.06 5.19 9.10
CA PHE A 64 0.36 4.85 10.50
C PHE A 64 1.83 5.16 10.84
N GLY A 65 2.76 4.79 9.95
CA GLY A 65 4.19 5.12 10.08
C GLY A 65 4.45 6.63 10.06
N GLN A 66 3.71 7.39 9.24
CA GLN A 66 3.83 8.85 9.19
C GLN A 66 3.29 9.50 10.47
N GLN A 67 2.17 9.01 11.00
CA GLN A 67 1.62 9.46 12.27
C GLN A 67 2.60 9.23 13.43
N LEU A 68 3.27 8.07 13.47
CA LEU A 68 4.26 7.73 14.49
C LEU A 68 5.50 8.63 14.44
N LEU A 69 5.90 9.06 13.24
CA LEU A 69 7.02 9.98 13.05
C LEU A 69 6.61 11.46 13.04
N GLY A 70 5.34 11.76 13.35
CA GLY A 70 4.81 13.13 13.43
C GLY A 70 4.72 13.85 12.08
N ILE A 71 4.79 13.12 10.97
CA ILE A 71 4.65 13.66 9.61
C ILE A 71 3.16 13.60 9.24
N ARG A 72 2.56 14.75 8.91
CA ARG A 72 1.14 14.84 8.54
C ARG A 72 1.03 15.49 7.18
N PHE A 73 0.02 15.09 6.40
CA PHE A 73 -0.24 15.75 5.13
C PHE A 73 -0.78 17.17 5.37
N ASN A 74 -0.39 18.12 4.52
CA ASN A 74 -0.89 19.50 4.60
C ASN A 74 -2.39 19.55 4.29
N PRO A 75 -3.23 20.14 5.17
CA PRO A 75 -4.68 20.10 5.03
C PRO A 75 -5.20 20.79 3.76
N ASP A 76 -4.45 21.73 3.17
CA ASP A 76 -4.85 22.51 2.00
C ASP A 76 -4.87 21.71 0.68
N GLN A 77 -4.20 20.56 0.63
CA GLN A 77 -4.14 19.70 -0.57
C GLN A 77 -5.01 18.44 -0.45
N LEU A 78 -5.63 18.21 0.70
CA LEU A 78 -6.30 16.96 1.04
C LEU A 78 -7.80 17.05 0.77
N THR A 79 -8.20 16.69 -0.45
CA THR A 79 -9.58 16.24 -0.66
C THR A 79 -9.69 14.81 -0.14
N ASP A 80 -10.65 14.52 0.73
CA ASP A 80 -10.85 13.16 1.28
C ASP A 80 -11.03 12.11 0.16
N THR A 81 -11.59 12.52 -0.98
CA THR A 81 -11.68 11.66 -2.19
C THR A 81 -10.33 11.35 -2.82
N LYS A 82 -9.37 12.30 -2.84
CA LYS A 82 -8.00 12.06 -3.35
C LYS A 82 -7.22 11.10 -2.46
N LEU A 83 -7.40 11.20 -1.15
CA LEU A 83 -6.79 10.28 -0.18
C LEU A 83 -7.34 8.86 -0.32
N VAL A 84 -8.66 8.72 -0.41
CA VAL A 84 -9.28 7.40 -0.62
C VAL A 84 -8.84 6.80 -1.97
N LEU A 85 -8.79 7.61 -3.04
CA LEU A 85 -8.35 7.15 -4.36
C LEU A 85 -6.88 6.70 -4.35
N PHE A 86 -6.01 7.46 -3.69
CA PHE A 86 -4.60 7.11 -3.48
C PHE A 86 -4.47 5.73 -2.81
N GLN A 87 -5.31 5.48 -1.82
CA GLN A 87 -5.24 4.27 -1.01
C GLN A 87 -5.81 3.06 -1.72
N LEU A 88 -6.90 3.25 -2.45
CA LEU A 88 -7.51 2.23 -3.29
C LEU A 88 -6.55 1.83 -4.42
N PHE A 89 -5.81 2.80 -4.97
CA PHE A 89 -4.79 2.51 -5.98
C PHE A 89 -3.56 1.81 -5.40
N THR A 90 -3.06 2.25 -4.23
CA THR A 90 -1.89 1.64 -3.59
C THR A 90 -2.19 0.21 -3.13
N THR A 91 -3.28 0.02 -2.38
CA THR A 91 -3.72 -1.30 -1.91
C THR A 91 -4.17 -2.19 -3.07
N GLY A 92 -4.77 -1.60 -4.10
CA GLY A 92 -5.16 -2.30 -5.32
C GLY A 92 -3.96 -2.78 -6.15
N ALA A 93 -2.87 -2.01 -6.20
CA ALA A 93 -1.63 -2.42 -6.87
C ALA A 93 -0.94 -3.58 -6.13
N GLU A 94 -0.95 -3.58 -4.80
CA GLU A 94 -0.46 -4.71 -3.99
C GLU A 94 -1.35 -5.95 -4.17
N TYR A 95 -2.67 -5.78 -4.27
CA TYR A 95 -3.61 -6.87 -4.58
C TYR A 95 -3.33 -7.50 -5.95
N ILE A 96 -3.21 -6.69 -7.01
CA ILE A 96 -2.92 -7.18 -8.36
C ILE A 96 -1.58 -7.92 -8.38
N GLN A 97 -0.54 -7.40 -7.70
CA GLN A 97 0.75 -8.09 -7.58
C GLN A 97 0.63 -9.44 -6.88
N SER A 98 -0.10 -9.52 -5.76
CA SER A 98 -0.30 -10.78 -5.03
C SER A 98 -1.06 -11.83 -5.86
N LYS A 99 -2.01 -11.39 -6.70
CA LYS A 99 -2.75 -12.26 -7.62
C LYS A 99 -1.92 -12.77 -8.80
N VAL A 100 -0.92 -12.00 -9.23
CA VAL A 100 0.02 -12.42 -10.28
C VAL A 100 1.05 -13.42 -9.74
N GLU A 101 1.50 -13.25 -8.49
CA GLU A 101 2.43 -14.19 -7.83
C GLU A 101 1.79 -15.52 -7.43
N SER A 102 0.48 -15.55 -7.19
CA SER A 102 -0.29 -16.78 -6.92
C SER A 102 -1.53 -16.85 -7.82
N PRO A 103 -1.37 -17.27 -9.09
CA PRO A 103 -2.47 -17.28 -10.05
C PRO A 103 -3.54 -18.28 -9.63
N SER A 104 -4.71 -17.77 -9.23
CA SER A 104 -5.90 -18.59 -9.00
C SER A 104 -6.36 -19.24 -10.30
N LYS A 105 -6.90 -20.47 -10.23
CA LYS A 105 -7.32 -21.29 -11.38
C LYS A 105 -8.31 -20.58 -12.33
N ASN A 106 -9.06 -19.59 -11.85
CA ASN A 106 -10.03 -18.83 -12.66
C ASN A 106 -9.41 -17.63 -13.40
N PHE A 107 -8.16 -17.26 -13.11
CA PHE A 107 -7.49 -16.06 -13.65
C PHE A 107 -6.50 -16.39 -14.79
N ILE A 108 -6.51 -17.63 -15.27
CA ILE A 108 -5.51 -18.20 -16.19
C ILE A 108 -5.62 -17.63 -17.62
N ASN A 109 -6.74 -17.00 -17.99
CA ASN A 109 -6.97 -16.62 -19.39
C ASN A 109 -6.09 -15.46 -19.88
N ASN A 110 -5.51 -14.63 -18.99
CA ASN A 110 -4.82 -13.39 -19.38
C ASN A 110 -3.49 -13.13 -18.63
N ILE A 111 -2.85 -14.18 -18.12
CA ILE A 111 -1.65 -14.08 -17.26
C ILE A 111 -0.51 -13.27 -17.88
N ASN A 112 -0.29 -13.38 -19.20
CA ASN A 112 0.80 -12.67 -19.89
C ASN A 112 0.64 -11.13 -19.84
N ILE A 113 -0.58 -10.64 -20.03
CA ILE A 113 -0.86 -9.20 -19.99
C ILE A 113 -0.71 -8.69 -18.55
N LEU A 114 -1.13 -9.49 -17.57
CA LEU A 114 -0.99 -9.15 -16.15
C LEU A 114 0.48 -9.12 -15.70
N HIS A 115 1.29 -10.08 -16.14
CA HIS A 115 2.74 -10.05 -15.91
C HIS A 115 3.39 -8.80 -16.51
N LEU A 116 3.05 -8.46 -17.76
CA LEU A 116 3.56 -7.24 -18.41
C LEU A 116 3.15 -5.98 -17.64
N VAL A 117 1.89 -5.88 -17.22
CA VAL A 117 1.41 -4.75 -16.40
C VAL A 117 2.17 -4.65 -15.08
N VAL A 118 2.42 -5.78 -14.41
CA VAL A 118 3.21 -5.81 -13.17
C VAL A 118 4.65 -5.39 -13.41
N ASP A 119 5.29 -5.86 -14.47
CA ASP A 119 6.67 -5.50 -14.81
C ASP A 119 6.81 -4.02 -15.16
N VAL A 120 5.88 -3.47 -15.95
CA VAL A 120 5.81 -2.04 -16.23
C VAL A 120 5.61 -1.24 -14.95
N PHE A 121 4.75 -1.70 -14.05
CA PHE A 121 4.52 -1.05 -12.77
C PHE A 121 5.78 -1.05 -11.89
N LYS A 122 6.52 -2.17 -11.83
CA LYS A 122 7.80 -2.28 -11.12
C LYS A 122 8.85 -1.31 -11.67
N VAL A 123 9.00 -1.26 -12.99
CA VAL A 123 9.91 -0.33 -13.67
C VAL A 123 9.52 1.12 -13.38
N ALA A 124 8.24 1.45 -13.49
CA ALA A 124 7.75 2.80 -13.17
C ALA A 124 8.01 3.17 -11.70
N SER A 125 7.82 2.23 -10.78
CA SER A 125 8.05 2.43 -9.35
C SER A 125 9.53 2.67 -9.05
N PHE A 126 10.40 1.89 -9.69
CA PHE A 126 11.85 2.07 -9.60
C PHE A 126 12.30 3.44 -10.15
N LEU A 127 11.79 3.85 -11.31
CA LEU A 127 12.07 5.17 -11.87
C LEU A 127 11.58 6.29 -10.94
N ASN A 128 10.42 6.12 -10.31
CA ASN A 128 9.93 7.09 -9.34
C ASN A 128 10.80 7.16 -8.09
N PHE A 129 11.28 6.02 -7.59
CA PHE A 129 12.22 5.97 -6.47
C PHE A 129 13.52 6.71 -6.81
N LEU A 130 14.08 6.52 -8.01
CA LEU A 130 15.26 7.27 -8.46
C LEU A 130 14.99 8.79 -8.51
N LEU A 131 13.84 9.19 -9.04
CA LEU A 131 13.45 10.59 -9.09
C LEU A 131 13.17 11.17 -7.69
N PHE A 132 12.68 10.35 -6.76
CA PHE A 132 12.55 10.71 -5.35
C PHE A 132 13.92 10.95 -4.70
N LEU A 133 14.92 10.10 -4.97
CA LEU A 133 16.28 10.32 -4.47
C LEU A 133 16.88 11.64 -4.98
N GLN A 134 16.55 12.04 -6.21
CA GLN A 134 17.02 13.29 -6.79
C GLN A 134 16.26 14.52 -6.26
N GLN A 135 14.92 14.51 -6.31
CA GLN A 135 14.07 15.67 -6.00
C GLN A 135 13.64 15.76 -4.53
N GLY A 136 13.48 14.62 -3.85
CA GLY A 136 13.13 14.55 -2.42
C GLY A 136 11.70 14.90 -2.05
N LYS A 137 10.77 14.93 -3.01
CA LYS A 137 9.42 15.48 -2.80
C LYS A 137 8.29 14.43 -2.74
N TYR A 138 8.39 13.33 -3.50
CA TYR A 138 7.32 12.33 -3.63
C TYR A 138 7.84 10.90 -3.43
N PRO A 139 7.68 10.29 -2.24
CA PRO A 139 8.20 8.95 -1.97
C PRO A 139 7.56 7.83 -2.79
N THR A 140 6.28 7.98 -3.18
CA THR A 140 5.57 6.97 -3.97
C THR A 140 5.07 7.51 -5.32
N LEU A 141 4.96 6.62 -6.31
CA LEU A 141 4.38 6.93 -7.63
C LEU A 141 2.99 7.53 -7.50
N THR A 142 2.22 7.01 -6.56
CA THR A 142 0.86 7.39 -6.27
C THR A 142 0.79 8.79 -5.67
N GLN A 143 1.71 9.17 -4.78
CA GLN A 143 1.84 10.55 -4.29
C GLN A 143 2.23 11.52 -5.41
N ARG A 144 3.09 11.08 -6.34
CA ARG A 144 3.49 11.90 -7.50
C ARG A 144 2.32 12.11 -8.47
N LEU A 145 1.57 11.05 -8.77
CA LEU A 145 0.41 11.11 -9.67
C LEU A 145 -0.69 12.02 -9.09
N LEU A 146 -0.93 11.95 -7.78
CA LEU A 146 -1.89 12.81 -7.10
C LEU A 146 -1.33 14.19 -6.69
N SER A 147 -0.05 14.46 -6.95
CA SER A 147 0.64 15.69 -6.56
C SER A 147 0.50 16.04 -5.06
N LEU A 148 0.41 15.02 -4.20
CA LEU A 148 0.28 15.20 -2.75
C LEU A 148 1.67 15.46 -2.16
N SER A 149 1.87 16.67 -1.63
CA SER A 149 3.10 17.03 -0.92
C SER A 149 2.91 17.00 0.60
N GLN A 150 3.88 16.40 1.30
CA GLN A 150 3.99 16.39 2.77
C GLN A 150 4.76 17.62 3.28
#